data_AF-F8PZV9-F1
#
_entry.id   AF-F8PZV9-F1
#
_cell.length_a   1.000
_cell.length_b   1.000
_cell.length_c   1.000
_cell.angle_alpha   90.00
_cell.angle_beta   90.00
_cell.angle_gamma   90.00
#
_symmetry.space_group_name_H-M   'P 1'
#
loop_
_entity.id
_entity.type
_entity.pdbx_description
1 polymer ?
#
loop_
_entity_poly.entity_id
_entity_poly.type
_entity_poly.pdbx_seq_one_letter_code
_entity_poly.pdbx_strand_id
1 'polypeptide(L)'
;MDQGLQSTRRAIAGYEARIAEETRRMEVHTQAKRAETNQQLERAKAKVREADDALSVILEQKRAKINEQSTVKNEGLAAEAVKNTAKDRITECQTMITRCRDQEKNSLAPYGRDIKNVLAQVAKMNWYGDVPVGPLGTFVEVKDPKSWAQVLRSTLGGFMTAWACTDARDRQQLKRLLDQSGNSNLMIIISSKDMFDYSSGEPPAGVLTVLRAMDFSDPFVLRILVNQANIERTILARSRLEGQQILDSLGGGGTAWTADGMRVQKYSDGGKSSNKLQEVPRGDSRNMLFTSSNTAMELRDWEENLKAAEGQHLEAQAKSRSLEQTYREYTRTINALTTDEKNALRKQRETKNGYKTLQEEANEELPTDIAGLQSAKEEAEAERDSILEQFTALTRQKDDVNSEQKPLLEEQNRIQGQIDAFKEGRD
;
A
#
# COMPACT_ATOMS: atom_id res chain seq x y z
N MET A 1 26.91 -3.12 54.00
CA MET A 1 26.95 -3.81 52.69
C MET A 1 28.29 -4.49 52.46
N ASP A 2 29.39 -3.75 52.39
CA ASP A 2 30.75 -4.33 52.34
C ASP A 2 31.04 -5.21 53.57
N GLN A 3 30.46 -4.86 54.73
CA GLN A 3 30.61 -5.62 55.99
C GLN A 3 30.08 -7.07 55.96
N GLY A 4 29.01 -7.40 55.22
CA GLY A 4 28.43 -8.75 55.18
C GLY A 4 29.20 -9.71 54.25
N LEU A 5 29.70 -9.18 53.13
CA LEU A 5 30.62 -9.88 52.23
C LEU A 5 32.03 -10.00 52.84
N GLN A 6 32.46 -8.99 53.60
CA GLN A 6 33.72 -9.05 54.36
C GLN A 6 33.63 -10.00 55.55
N SER A 7 32.49 -10.12 56.24
CA SER A 7 32.32 -11.05 57.36
C SER A 7 32.30 -12.50 56.89
N THR A 8 31.58 -12.82 55.81
CA THR A 8 31.58 -14.15 55.19
C THR A 8 32.96 -14.50 54.63
N ARG A 9 33.66 -13.58 53.96
CA ARG A 9 35.06 -13.78 53.53
C ARG A 9 36.03 -14.05 54.71
N ARG A 10 35.88 -13.33 55.82
CA ARG A 10 36.67 -13.56 57.04
C ARG A 10 36.34 -14.90 57.70
N ALA A 11 35.08 -15.31 57.70
CA ALA A 11 34.65 -16.60 58.21
C ALA A 11 35.23 -17.75 57.36
N ILE A 12 35.14 -17.67 56.03
CA ILE A 12 35.74 -18.63 55.10
C ILE A 12 37.26 -18.74 55.33
N ALA A 13 37.97 -17.61 55.40
CA ALA A 13 39.41 -17.60 55.66
C ALA A 13 39.77 -18.17 57.04
N GLY A 14 38.92 -17.94 58.05
CA GLY A 14 39.07 -18.51 59.40
C GLY A 14 38.84 -20.03 59.43
N TYR A 15 37.85 -20.53 58.70
CA TYR A 15 37.62 -21.96 58.53
C TYR A 15 38.75 -22.61 57.74
N GLU A 16 39.26 -21.97 56.67
CA GLU A 16 40.43 -22.45 55.91
C GLU A 16 41.68 -22.57 56.78
N ALA A 17 41.95 -21.59 57.65
CA ALA A 17 43.10 -21.64 58.56
C ALA A 17 42.98 -22.76 59.60
N ARG A 18 41.78 -22.98 60.15
CA ARG A 18 41.52 -24.06 61.12
C ARG A 18 41.56 -25.45 60.48
N ILE A 19 41.01 -25.57 59.26
CA ILE A 19 41.13 -26.77 58.44
C ILE A 19 42.61 -27.04 58.17
N ALA A 20 43.40 -26.04 57.77
CA ALA A 20 44.82 -26.22 57.48
C ALA A 20 45.64 -26.69 58.70
N GLU A 21 45.34 -26.18 59.91
CA GLU A 21 46.04 -26.56 61.14
C GLU A 21 45.69 -28.00 61.59
N GLU A 22 44.40 -28.36 61.61
CA GLU A 22 43.99 -29.74 61.91
C GLU A 22 44.38 -30.72 60.80
N THR A 23 44.49 -30.25 59.55
CA THR A 23 45.01 -31.05 58.44
C THR A 23 46.49 -31.36 58.62
N ARG A 24 47.32 -30.38 59.01
CA ARG A 24 48.74 -30.56 59.34
C ARG A 24 48.98 -31.58 60.44
N ARG A 25 48.11 -31.56 61.47
CA ARG A 25 48.18 -32.47 62.61
C ARG A 25 47.94 -33.93 62.22
N MET A 26 47.26 -34.16 61.08
CA MET A 26 46.85 -35.49 60.59
C MET A 26 47.65 -36.00 59.38
N GLU A 27 48.51 -35.18 58.77
CA GLU A 27 49.32 -35.51 57.59
C GLU A 27 50.25 -36.72 57.76
N VAL A 28 50.56 -37.13 58.99
CA VAL A 28 51.55 -38.19 59.28
C VAL A 28 51.05 -39.61 58.93
N HIS A 29 49.73 -39.84 58.77
CA HIS A 29 49.20 -41.22 58.61
C HIS A 29 48.28 -41.49 57.40
N THR A 30 47.86 -40.49 56.60
CA THR A 30 46.84 -40.70 55.52
C THR A 30 47.09 -39.91 54.22
N GLN A 31 48.32 -39.47 53.97
CA GLN A 31 48.65 -38.54 52.86
C GLN A 31 48.37 -39.10 51.45
N ALA A 32 48.67 -40.37 51.19
CA ALA A 32 48.54 -40.97 49.85
C ALA A 32 47.07 -41.12 49.40
N LYS A 33 46.21 -41.61 50.30
CA LYS A 33 44.78 -41.82 50.00
C LYS A 33 44.04 -40.49 49.81
N ARG A 34 44.38 -39.47 50.60
CA ARG A 34 43.84 -38.11 50.44
C ARG A 34 44.27 -37.43 49.14
N ALA A 35 45.53 -37.59 48.75
CA ALA A 35 46.02 -37.04 47.49
C ALA A 35 45.28 -37.68 46.29
N GLU A 36 44.99 -38.97 46.35
CA GLU A 36 44.20 -39.69 45.34
C GLU A 36 42.74 -39.20 45.30
N THR A 37 42.05 -39.13 46.43
CA THR A 37 40.66 -38.61 46.52
C THR A 37 40.57 -37.17 46.03
N ASN A 38 41.53 -36.31 46.39
CA ASN A 38 41.55 -34.91 45.95
C ASN A 38 41.81 -34.79 44.44
N GLN A 39 42.65 -35.67 43.87
CA GLN A 39 42.85 -35.74 42.41
C GLN A 39 41.58 -36.22 41.68
N GLN A 40 40.83 -37.16 42.27
CA GLN A 40 39.55 -37.61 41.73
C GLN A 40 38.48 -36.50 41.77
N LEU A 41 38.42 -35.74 42.87
CA LEU A 41 37.54 -34.57 43.01
C LEU A 41 37.88 -33.48 42.00
N GLU A 42 39.15 -33.12 41.81
CA GLU A 42 39.56 -32.12 40.81
C GLU A 42 39.24 -32.59 39.37
N ARG A 43 39.41 -33.87 39.07
CA ARG A 43 39.00 -34.44 37.77
C ARG A 43 37.47 -34.40 37.59
N ALA A 44 36.71 -34.71 38.63
CA ALA A 44 35.24 -34.65 38.59
C ALA A 44 34.75 -33.20 38.44
N LYS A 45 35.37 -32.26 39.14
CA LYS A 45 35.12 -30.82 39.03
C LYS A 45 35.43 -30.28 37.64
N ALA A 46 36.54 -30.71 37.04
CA ALA A 46 36.88 -30.38 35.65
C ALA A 46 35.82 -30.90 34.66
N LYS A 47 35.32 -32.12 34.85
CA LYS A 47 34.22 -32.69 34.02
C LYS A 47 32.90 -31.94 34.18
N VAL A 48 32.57 -31.49 35.38
CA VAL A 48 31.39 -30.64 35.62
C VAL A 48 31.53 -29.33 34.87
N ARG A 49 32.70 -28.68 34.97
CA ARG A 49 32.99 -27.43 34.26
C ARG A 49 32.91 -27.60 32.73
N GLU A 50 33.47 -28.69 32.19
CA GLU A 50 33.38 -29.01 30.76
C GLU A 50 31.92 -29.21 30.31
N ALA A 51 31.11 -29.89 31.13
CA ALA A 51 29.68 -30.07 30.84
C ALA A 51 28.88 -28.76 30.93
N ASP A 52 29.22 -27.87 31.87
CA ASP A 52 28.63 -26.54 32.01
C ASP A 52 28.99 -25.64 30.81
N ASP A 53 30.26 -25.63 30.40
CA ASP A 53 30.74 -24.86 29.25
C ASP A 53 30.07 -25.37 27.95
N ALA A 54 29.99 -26.69 27.75
CA ALA A 54 29.32 -27.28 26.59
C ALA A 54 27.83 -26.94 26.53
N LEU A 55 27.13 -26.96 27.68
CA LEU A 55 25.73 -26.56 27.76
C LEU A 55 25.56 -25.06 27.45
N SER A 56 26.44 -24.21 27.98
CA SER A 56 26.42 -22.77 27.75
C SER A 56 26.53 -22.44 26.25
N VAL A 57 27.47 -23.08 25.54
CA VAL A 57 27.65 -22.91 24.09
C VAL A 57 26.39 -23.31 23.31
N ILE A 58 25.76 -24.44 23.64
CA ILE A 58 24.53 -24.90 22.97
C ILE A 58 23.38 -23.91 23.21
N LEU A 59 23.23 -23.42 24.44
CA LEU A 59 22.20 -22.44 24.79
C LEU A 59 22.39 -21.12 24.03
N GLU A 60 23.62 -20.64 23.92
CA GLU A 60 23.94 -19.43 23.17
C GLU A 60 23.65 -19.59 21.67
N GLN A 61 24.10 -20.69 21.07
CA GLN A 61 23.81 -21.02 19.65
C GLN A 61 22.31 -21.13 19.38
N LYS A 62 21.56 -21.79 20.28
CA LYS A 62 20.11 -21.91 20.18
C LYS A 62 19.44 -20.55 20.27
N ARG A 63 19.85 -19.71 21.22
CA ARG A 63 19.32 -18.34 21.37
C ARG A 63 19.59 -17.50 20.13
N ALA A 64 20.79 -17.55 19.58
CA ALA A 64 21.14 -16.85 18.35
C ALA A 64 20.25 -17.31 17.18
N LYS A 65 20.06 -18.63 17.00
CA LYS A 65 19.21 -19.18 15.94
C LYS A 65 17.72 -18.84 16.11
N ILE A 66 17.21 -18.80 17.35
CA ILE A 66 15.84 -18.36 17.62
C ILE A 66 15.67 -16.88 17.23
N ASN A 67 16.64 -16.03 17.55
CA ASN A 67 16.60 -14.62 17.17
C ASN A 67 16.60 -14.46 15.64
N GLU A 68 17.51 -15.14 14.93
CA GLU A 68 17.56 -15.14 13.45
C GLU A 68 16.25 -15.64 12.83
N GLN A 69 15.66 -16.70 13.39
CA GLN A 69 14.36 -17.22 12.97
C GLN A 69 13.24 -16.19 13.18
N SER A 70 13.24 -15.45 14.30
CA SER A 70 12.25 -14.42 14.56
C SER A 70 12.34 -13.28 13.53
N THR A 71 13.56 -12.87 13.15
CA THR A 71 13.80 -11.86 12.12
C THR A 71 13.29 -12.33 10.76
N VAL A 72 13.68 -13.53 10.31
CA VAL A 72 13.22 -14.11 9.03
C VAL A 72 11.70 -14.28 9.00
N LYS A 73 11.09 -14.65 10.12
CA LYS A 73 9.62 -14.74 10.23
C LYS A 73 8.95 -13.38 9.99
N ASN A 74 9.46 -12.33 10.64
CA ASN A 74 8.91 -10.97 10.50
C ASN A 74 9.11 -10.45 9.07
N GLU A 75 10.28 -10.68 8.46
CA GLU A 75 10.53 -10.35 7.06
C GLU A 75 9.62 -11.14 6.11
N GLY A 76 9.36 -12.42 6.42
CA GLY A 76 8.44 -13.26 5.66
C GLY A 76 7.00 -12.75 5.71
N LEU A 77 6.53 -12.33 6.89
CA LEU A 77 5.21 -11.71 7.05
C LEU A 77 5.10 -10.40 6.26
N ALA A 78 6.15 -9.57 6.29
CA ALA A 78 6.18 -8.34 5.51
C ALA A 78 6.18 -8.61 3.99
N ALA A 79 6.96 -9.59 3.52
CA ALA A 79 6.97 -10.00 2.11
C ALA A 79 5.62 -10.55 1.65
N GLU A 80 4.94 -11.33 2.49
CA GLU A 80 3.61 -11.86 2.19
C GLU A 80 2.53 -10.77 2.16
N ALA A 81 2.64 -9.76 3.03
CA ALA A 81 1.78 -8.57 2.99
C ALA A 81 1.93 -7.81 1.66
N VAL A 82 3.18 -7.54 1.24
CA VAL A 82 3.46 -6.87 -0.06
C VAL A 82 2.91 -7.69 -1.23
N LYS A 83 3.11 -9.01 -1.22
CA LYS A 83 2.56 -9.91 -2.24
C LYS A 83 1.03 -9.83 -2.32
N ASN A 84 0.34 -9.83 -1.18
CA ASN A 84 -1.12 -9.73 -1.14
C ASN A 84 -1.60 -8.37 -1.67
N THR A 85 -0.97 -7.27 -1.25
CA THR A 85 -1.29 -5.93 -1.78
C THR A 85 -1.10 -5.85 -3.29
N ALA A 86 0.01 -6.39 -3.82
CA ALA A 86 0.25 -6.44 -5.26
C ALA A 86 -0.82 -7.28 -5.99
N LYS A 87 -1.25 -8.41 -5.39
CA LYS A 87 -2.32 -9.25 -5.94
C LYS A 87 -3.69 -8.55 -5.99
N ASP A 88 -4.03 -7.80 -4.94
CA ASP A 88 -5.25 -7.01 -4.90
C ASP A 88 -5.22 -5.93 -5.98
N ARG A 89 -4.07 -5.27 -6.16
CA ARG A 89 -3.86 -4.28 -7.22
C ARG A 89 -3.97 -4.87 -8.63
N ILE A 90 -3.46 -6.09 -8.85
CA ILE A 90 -3.64 -6.81 -10.12
C ILE A 90 -5.12 -7.01 -10.41
N THR A 91 -5.89 -7.50 -9.43
CA THR A 91 -7.33 -7.74 -9.55
C THR A 91 -8.09 -6.45 -9.90
N GLU A 92 -7.74 -5.35 -9.23
CA GLU A 92 -8.31 -4.03 -9.48
C GLU A 92 -8.02 -3.55 -10.91
N CYS A 93 -6.76 -3.61 -11.34
CA CYS A 93 -6.36 -3.17 -12.69
C CYS A 93 -7.06 -4.01 -13.77
N GLN A 94 -7.15 -5.33 -13.60
CA GLN A 94 -7.87 -6.22 -14.52
C GLN A 94 -9.37 -5.88 -14.61
N THR A 95 -9.98 -5.56 -13.49
CA THR A 95 -11.39 -5.14 -13.43
C THR A 95 -11.59 -3.82 -14.18
N MET A 96 -10.70 -2.84 -13.97
CA MET A 96 -10.76 -1.54 -14.64
C MET A 96 -10.49 -1.64 -16.15
N ILE A 97 -9.50 -2.43 -16.57
CA ILE A 97 -9.23 -2.72 -17.99
C ILE A 97 -10.46 -3.33 -18.67
N THR A 98 -11.10 -4.30 -18.01
CA THR A 98 -12.33 -4.93 -18.55
C THR A 98 -13.42 -3.90 -18.72
N ARG A 99 -13.64 -3.03 -17.72
CA ARG A 99 -14.61 -1.95 -17.77
C ARG A 99 -14.31 -0.95 -18.89
N CYS A 100 -13.06 -0.52 -19.04
CA CYS A 100 -12.64 0.37 -20.13
C CYS A 100 -12.89 -0.26 -21.50
N ARG A 101 -12.56 -1.55 -21.67
CA ARG A 101 -12.81 -2.30 -22.92
C ARG A 101 -14.30 -2.48 -23.21
N ASP A 102 -15.12 -2.70 -22.20
CA ASP A 102 -16.57 -2.79 -22.38
C ASP A 102 -17.18 -1.42 -22.71
N GLN A 103 -16.66 -0.34 -22.13
CA GLN A 103 -17.02 1.02 -22.50
C GLN A 103 -16.58 1.36 -23.93
N GLU A 104 -15.41 0.89 -24.37
CA GLU A 104 -14.92 1.02 -25.75
C GLU A 104 -15.78 0.22 -26.74
N LYS A 105 -16.14 -1.03 -26.42
CA LYS A 105 -17.08 -1.84 -27.22
C LYS A 105 -18.46 -1.18 -27.33
N ASN A 106 -18.89 -0.50 -26.28
CA ASN A 106 -20.14 0.24 -26.23
C ASN A 106 -20.01 1.70 -26.69
N SER A 107 -18.83 2.15 -27.17
CA SER A 107 -18.60 3.53 -27.61
C SER A 107 -19.53 3.97 -28.74
N LEU A 108 -20.00 3.02 -29.55
CA LEU A 108 -20.94 3.27 -30.64
C LEU A 108 -22.42 3.15 -30.22
N ALA A 109 -22.71 2.64 -29.03
CA ALA A 109 -24.06 2.49 -28.51
C ALA A 109 -24.86 3.81 -28.42
N PRO A 110 -24.26 4.98 -28.12
CA PRO A 110 -24.99 6.25 -28.12
C PRO A 110 -25.58 6.60 -29.49
N TYR A 111 -24.96 6.12 -30.57
CA TYR A 111 -25.27 6.51 -31.95
C TYR A 111 -26.32 5.63 -32.63
N GLY A 112 -26.66 4.47 -32.06
CA GLY A 112 -27.69 3.59 -32.58
C GLY A 112 -27.39 2.11 -32.36
N ARG A 113 -28.25 1.26 -32.93
CA ARG A 113 -28.13 -0.20 -32.83
C ARG A 113 -27.18 -0.75 -33.89
N ASP A 114 -26.26 -1.61 -33.48
CA ASP A 114 -25.36 -2.35 -34.40
C ASP A 114 -24.60 -1.45 -35.40
N ILE A 115 -24.22 -0.23 -34.97
CA ILE A 115 -23.57 0.78 -35.83
C ILE A 115 -22.27 0.27 -36.44
N LYS A 116 -21.54 -0.63 -35.76
CA LYS A 116 -20.31 -1.24 -36.28
C LYS A 116 -20.56 -2.01 -37.59
N ASN A 117 -21.65 -2.76 -37.65
CA ASN A 117 -22.04 -3.49 -38.86
C ASN A 117 -22.55 -2.52 -39.95
N VAL A 118 -23.29 -1.48 -39.57
CA VAL A 118 -23.72 -0.42 -40.50
C VAL A 118 -22.52 0.22 -41.20
N LEU A 119 -21.50 0.63 -40.44
CA LEU A 119 -20.25 1.18 -40.98
C LEU A 119 -19.57 0.22 -41.98
N ALA A 120 -19.50 -1.07 -41.62
CA ALA A 120 -18.90 -2.09 -42.48
C ALA A 120 -19.69 -2.32 -43.78
N GLN A 121 -21.01 -2.18 -43.75
CA GLN A 121 -21.86 -2.29 -44.95
C GLN A 121 -21.79 -1.03 -45.81
N VAL A 122 -21.81 0.17 -45.20
CA VAL A 122 -21.66 1.45 -45.92
C VAL A 122 -20.37 1.47 -46.74
N ALA A 123 -19.26 0.99 -46.17
CA ALA A 123 -17.96 0.93 -46.85
C ALA A 123 -17.91 -0.05 -48.05
N LYS A 124 -18.82 -1.04 -48.11
CA LYS A 124 -18.87 -2.05 -49.19
C LYS A 124 -19.88 -1.70 -50.28
N MET A 125 -20.82 -0.82 -50.00
CA MET A 125 -21.85 -0.40 -50.95
C MET A 125 -21.29 0.58 -51.98
N ASN A 126 -21.87 0.55 -53.18
CA ASN A 126 -21.60 1.57 -54.19
C ASN A 126 -22.52 2.77 -53.98
N TRP A 127 -21.95 3.97 -54.07
CA TRP A 127 -22.62 5.25 -53.87
C TRP A 127 -22.45 6.12 -55.12
N TYR A 128 -23.43 6.98 -55.40
CA TYR A 128 -23.38 7.93 -56.51
C TYR A 128 -22.45 9.11 -56.20
N GLY A 129 -22.51 9.61 -54.97
CA GLY A 129 -21.56 10.56 -54.43
C GLY A 129 -20.45 9.88 -53.62
N ASP A 130 -19.82 10.65 -52.75
CA ASP A 130 -18.90 10.13 -51.75
C ASP A 130 -19.60 9.16 -50.78
N VAL A 131 -18.81 8.23 -50.22
CA VAL A 131 -19.26 7.32 -49.17
C VAL A 131 -19.91 8.13 -48.03
N PRO A 132 -21.15 7.80 -47.61
CA PRO A 132 -21.82 8.50 -46.53
C PRO A 132 -21.00 8.55 -45.25
N VAL A 133 -20.95 9.72 -44.63
CA VAL A 133 -20.19 9.99 -43.41
C VAL A 133 -21.14 9.97 -42.21
N GLY A 134 -20.90 9.09 -41.26
CA GLY A 134 -21.67 9.06 -40.02
C GLY A 134 -21.34 7.84 -39.15
N PRO A 135 -21.90 7.78 -37.93
CA PRO A 135 -22.67 8.84 -37.28
C PRO A 135 -21.76 10.05 -36.94
N LEU A 136 -22.25 11.28 -37.18
CA LEU A 136 -21.41 12.49 -37.16
C LEU A 136 -20.65 12.69 -35.83
N GLY A 137 -21.24 12.28 -34.71
CA GLY A 137 -20.63 12.45 -33.39
C GLY A 137 -19.35 11.64 -33.17
N THR A 138 -19.03 10.67 -34.03
CA THR A 138 -17.74 9.96 -33.99
C THR A 138 -16.55 10.84 -34.38
N PHE A 139 -16.80 11.99 -35.01
CA PHE A 139 -15.79 12.95 -35.44
C PHE A 139 -15.71 14.19 -34.52
N VAL A 140 -16.36 14.12 -33.36
CA VAL A 140 -16.64 15.28 -32.53
C VAL A 140 -16.31 14.99 -31.07
N GLU A 141 -15.44 15.81 -30.49
CA GLU A 141 -15.10 15.75 -29.07
C GLU A 141 -15.44 17.07 -28.36
N VAL A 142 -15.74 17.00 -27.06
CA VAL A 142 -16.07 18.17 -26.23
C VAL A 142 -14.91 18.44 -25.28
N LYS A 143 -14.39 19.66 -25.27
CA LYS A 143 -13.21 20.05 -24.48
C LYS A 143 -13.47 20.04 -22.97
N ASP A 144 -14.65 20.48 -22.56
CA ASP A 144 -15.09 20.45 -21.16
C ASP A 144 -16.47 19.78 -21.03
N PRO A 145 -16.51 18.43 -21.02
CA PRO A 145 -17.76 17.70 -20.90
C PRO A 145 -18.47 17.93 -19.56
N LYS A 146 -17.73 18.27 -18.49
CA LYS A 146 -18.32 18.48 -17.16
C LYS A 146 -19.27 19.67 -17.16
N SER A 147 -18.87 20.75 -17.84
CA SER A 147 -19.68 21.97 -17.92
C SER A 147 -20.73 21.92 -19.01
N TRP A 148 -20.44 21.27 -20.16
CA TRP A 148 -21.22 21.47 -21.39
C TRP A 148 -21.92 20.23 -21.93
N ALA A 149 -21.60 19.02 -21.47
CA ALA A 149 -22.16 17.81 -22.07
C ALA A 149 -23.69 17.77 -22.00
N GLN A 150 -24.30 18.17 -20.89
CA GLN A 150 -25.75 18.13 -20.73
C GLN A 150 -26.46 19.00 -21.78
N VAL A 151 -26.05 20.27 -21.91
CA VAL A 151 -26.68 21.19 -22.84
C VAL A 151 -26.44 20.77 -24.30
N LEU A 152 -25.24 20.28 -24.62
CA LEU A 152 -24.89 19.80 -25.95
C LEU A 152 -25.63 18.51 -26.33
N ARG A 153 -25.92 17.60 -25.37
CA ARG A 153 -26.76 16.41 -25.64
C ARG A 153 -28.18 16.80 -26.02
N SER A 154 -28.74 17.78 -25.32
CA SER A 154 -30.10 18.28 -25.57
C SER A 154 -30.21 18.96 -26.94
N THR A 155 -29.22 19.77 -27.33
CA THR A 155 -29.30 20.58 -28.56
C THR A 155 -28.70 19.89 -29.77
N LEU A 156 -27.53 19.25 -29.62
CA LEU A 156 -26.78 18.63 -30.72
C LEU A 156 -26.93 17.11 -30.80
N GLY A 157 -27.51 16.46 -29.78
CA GLY A 157 -27.54 15.00 -29.73
C GLY A 157 -28.20 14.34 -30.94
N GLY A 158 -29.19 14.98 -31.56
CA GLY A 158 -29.80 14.48 -32.80
C GLY A 158 -28.88 14.57 -34.03
N PHE A 159 -27.99 15.57 -34.08
CA PHE A 159 -26.96 15.67 -35.12
C PHE A 159 -25.84 14.66 -34.88
N MET A 160 -25.51 14.32 -33.64
CA MET A 160 -24.45 13.37 -33.32
C MET A 160 -24.76 11.95 -33.82
N THR A 161 -26.03 11.56 -33.89
CA THR A 161 -26.45 10.27 -34.43
C THR A 161 -26.78 10.31 -35.93
N ALA A 162 -26.70 11.50 -36.55
CA ALA A 162 -27.04 11.69 -37.95
C ALA A 162 -25.95 11.15 -38.89
N TRP A 163 -26.35 10.93 -40.14
CA TRP A 163 -25.46 10.57 -41.24
C TRP A 163 -25.54 11.64 -42.33
N ALA A 164 -24.46 11.84 -43.07
CA ALA A 164 -24.38 12.77 -44.17
C ALA A 164 -24.07 12.05 -45.48
N CYS A 165 -24.75 12.43 -46.56
CA CYS A 165 -24.43 12.02 -47.92
C CYS A 165 -24.25 13.24 -48.82
N THR A 166 -23.37 13.12 -49.82
CA THR A 166 -23.05 14.23 -50.73
C THR A 166 -24.00 14.32 -51.92
N ASP A 167 -24.68 13.23 -52.25
CA ASP A 167 -25.67 13.16 -53.34
C ASP A 167 -27.05 12.75 -52.80
N ALA A 168 -28.12 13.34 -53.36
CA ALA A 168 -29.49 13.05 -52.96
C ALA A 168 -29.94 11.63 -53.37
N ARG A 169 -29.35 11.05 -54.42
CA ARG A 169 -29.66 9.70 -54.91
C ARG A 169 -29.28 8.62 -53.89
N ASP A 170 -28.23 8.86 -53.11
CA ASP A 170 -27.73 7.94 -52.09
C ASP A 170 -28.65 7.85 -50.86
N ARG A 171 -29.48 8.88 -50.62
CA ARG A 171 -30.34 8.96 -49.44
C ARG A 171 -31.24 7.73 -49.30
N GLN A 172 -31.87 7.27 -50.37
CA GLN A 172 -32.80 6.14 -50.30
C GLN A 172 -32.08 4.82 -50.00
N GLN A 173 -30.86 4.64 -50.51
CA GLN A 173 -30.05 3.45 -50.26
C GLN A 173 -29.56 3.43 -48.81
N LEU A 174 -29.01 4.55 -48.32
CA LEU A 174 -28.59 4.69 -46.93
C LEU A 174 -29.76 4.52 -45.97
N LYS A 175 -30.93 5.10 -46.28
CA LYS A 175 -32.14 4.94 -45.49
C LYS A 175 -32.55 3.48 -45.34
N ARG A 176 -32.56 2.72 -46.43
CA ARG A 176 -32.89 1.27 -46.39
C ARG A 176 -31.93 0.49 -45.49
N LEU A 177 -30.63 0.78 -45.55
CA LEU A 177 -29.64 0.14 -44.69
C LEU A 177 -29.86 0.47 -43.20
N LEU A 178 -30.12 1.74 -42.89
CA LEU A 178 -30.42 2.17 -41.52
C LEU A 178 -31.72 1.54 -41.00
N ASP A 179 -32.75 1.42 -41.83
CA ASP A 179 -34.00 0.77 -41.45
C ASP A 179 -33.80 -0.73 -41.15
N GLN A 180 -33.04 -1.45 -41.98
CA GLN A 180 -32.75 -2.88 -41.80
C GLN A 180 -31.92 -3.18 -40.55
N SER A 181 -31.07 -2.23 -40.12
CA SER A 181 -30.27 -2.34 -38.90
C SER A 181 -31.01 -1.89 -37.63
N GLY A 182 -32.29 -1.48 -37.76
CA GLY A 182 -33.10 -1.03 -36.64
C GLY A 182 -32.86 0.43 -36.23
N ASN A 183 -32.32 1.25 -37.13
CA ASN A 183 -31.95 2.65 -36.94
C ASN A 183 -32.85 3.60 -37.75
N SER A 184 -34.14 3.31 -37.82
CA SER A 184 -35.08 4.01 -38.72
C SER A 184 -35.38 5.46 -38.32
N ASN A 185 -35.04 5.85 -37.11
CA ASN A 185 -35.20 7.21 -36.59
C ASN A 185 -33.97 8.11 -36.83
N LEU A 186 -32.86 7.58 -37.36
CA LEU A 186 -31.66 8.37 -37.59
C LEU A 186 -31.84 9.33 -38.77
N MET A 187 -31.34 10.55 -38.57
CA MET A 187 -31.40 11.63 -39.56
C MET A 187 -30.36 11.41 -40.66
N ILE A 188 -30.74 11.69 -41.91
CA ILE A 188 -29.82 11.73 -43.05
C ILE A 188 -29.81 13.17 -43.60
N ILE A 189 -28.63 13.80 -43.57
CA ILE A 189 -28.37 15.14 -44.09
C ILE A 189 -27.79 14.99 -45.50
N ILE A 190 -28.38 15.67 -46.47
CA ILE A 190 -27.77 15.81 -47.79
C ILE A 190 -26.98 17.11 -47.79
N SER A 191 -25.67 17.06 -47.97
CA SER A 191 -24.81 18.23 -48.01
C SER A 191 -23.68 18.02 -49.00
N SER A 192 -23.49 18.98 -49.91
CA SER A 192 -22.29 19.03 -50.74
C SER A 192 -21.06 19.28 -49.86
N LYS A 193 -19.91 18.79 -50.31
CA LYS A 193 -18.62 18.96 -49.63
C LYS A 193 -18.00 20.32 -49.97
N ASP A 194 -18.68 21.38 -49.56
CA ASP A 194 -18.20 22.75 -49.73
C ASP A 194 -17.32 23.16 -48.52
N MET A 195 -16.06 23.52 -48.79
CA MET A 195 -15.08 23.88 -47.76
C MET A 195 -15.03 25.40 -47.54
N PHE A 196 -16.20 26.02 -47.34
CA PHE A 196 -16.31 27.47 -47.14
C PHE A 196 -15.62 27.95 -45.85
N ASP A 197 -15.31 29.25 -45.84
CA ASP A 197 -14.81 29.97 -44.67
C ASP A 197 -16.00 30.54 -43.87
N TYR A 198 -16.05 30.21 -42.58
CA TYR A 198 -17.08 30.63 -41.62
C TYR A 198 -16.58 31.67 -40.63
N SER A 199 -15.31 32.10 -40.73
CA SER A 199 -14.66 33.01 -39.77
C SER A 199 -15.39 34.35 -39.61
N SER A 200 -16.01 34.86 -40.68
CA SER A 200 -16.79 36.10 -40.68
C SER A 200 -18.07 36.02 -39.84
N GLY A 201 -18.56 34.81 -39.54
CA GLY A 201 -19.73 34.56 -38.70
C GLY A 201 -19.40 34.42 -37.21
N GLU A 202 -18.12 34.36 -36.84
CA GLU A 202 -17.72 34.15 -35.45
C GLU A 202 -17.78 35.45 -34.62
N PRO A 203 -18.20 35.38 -33.34
CA PRO A 203 -18.09 36.50 -32.42
C PRO A 203 -16.62 36.76 -32.03
N PRO A 204 -16.31 37.90 -31.36
CA PRO A 204 -14.96 38.21 -30.89
C PRO A 204 -14.31 37.06 -30.10
N ALA A 205 -12.97 36.95 -30.16
CA ALA A 205 -12.22 35.80 -29.64
C ALA A 205 -12.47 35.47 -28.15
N GLY A 206 -12.85 36.45 -27.33
CA GLY A 206 -13.16 36.26 -25.91
C GLY A 206 -14.51 35.60 -25.62
N VAL A 207 -15.37 35.39 -26.62
CA VAL A 207 -16.70 34.78 -26.45
C VAL A 207 -16.63 33.28 -26.70
N LEU A 208 -17.04 32.47 -25.72
CA LEU A 208 -17.09 31.02 -25.91
C LEU A 208 -18.29 30.65 -26.79
N THR A 209 -18.02 29.97 -27.90
CA THR A 209 -19.05 29.40 -28.79
C THR A 209 -19.03 27.88 -28.74
N VAL A 210 -20.10 27.26 -29.24
CA VAL A 210 -20.20 25.81 -29.38
C VAL A 210 -19.04 25.27 -30.21
N LEU A 211 -18.71 25.92 -31.33
CA LEU A 211 -17.54 25.57 -32.15
C LEU A 211 -16.24 25.58 -31.34
N ARG A 212 -16.01 26.63 -30.53
CA ARG A 212 -14.77 26.77 -29.74
C ARG A 212 -14.67 25.76 -28.60
N ALA A 213 -15.80 25.30 -28.06
CA ALA A 213 -15.89 24.30 -27.00
C ALA A 213 -15.71 22.85 -27.46
N MET A 214 -15.55 22.63 -28.77
CA MET A 214 -15.51 21.31 -29.39
C MET A 214 -14.26 21.15 -30.26
N ASP A 215 -13.85 19.90 -30.46
CA ASP A 215 -12.78 19.50 -31.38
C ASP A 215 -13.36 18.59 -32.47
N PHE A 216 -12.87 18.77 -33.69
CA PHE A 216 -13.37 18.10 -34.89
C PHE A 216 -12.23 17.40 -35.62
N SER A 217 -12.37 16.09 -35.84
CA SER A 217 -11.39 15.31 -36.61
C SER A 217 -11.64 15.35 -38.12
N ASP A 218 -12.88 15.64 -38.54
CA ASP A 218 -13.26 15.77 -39.95
C ASP A 218 -13.77 17.20 -40.27
N PRO A 219 -13.07 17.95 -41.15
CA PRO A 219 -13.47 19.29 -41.58
C PRO A 219 -14.83 19.38 -42.28
N PHE A 220 -15.30 18.32 -42.93
CA PHE A 220 -16.62 18.24 -43.56
C PHE A 220 -17.73 18.15 -42.51
N VAL A 221 -17.53 17.33 -41.47
CA VAL A 221 -18.48 17.23 -40.34
C VAL A 221 -18.62 18.56 -39.62
N LEU A 222 -17.51 19.26 -39.39
CA LEU A 222 -17.51 20.62 -38.84
C LEU A 222 -18.45 21.54 -39.65
N ARG A 223 -18.29 21.57 -40.98
CA ARG A 223 -19.07 22.46 -41.86
C ARG A 223 -20.54 22.07 -41.96
N ILE A 224 -20.85 20.78 -41.87
CA ILE A 224 -22.24 20.33 -41.71
C ILE A 224 -22.83 20.95 -40.44
N LEU A 225 -22.15 20.89 -39.30
CA LEU A 225 -22.69 21.45 -38.05
C LEU A 225 -22.75 22.98 -38.05
N VAL A 226 -21.82 23.66 -38.74
CA VAL A 226 -21.91 25.11 -39.00
C VAL A 226 -23.21 25.42 -39.75
N ASN A 227 -23.48 24.73 -40.87
CA ASN A 227 -24.70 24.97 -41.65
C ASN A 227 -25.99 24.59 -40.91
N GLN A 228 -26.00 23.45 -40.22
CA GLN A 228 -27.21 22.90 -39.63
C GLN A 228 -27.55 23.50 -38.26
N ALA A 229 -26.54 23.80 -37.45
CA ALA A 229 -26.71 24.20 -36.07
C ALA A 229 -26.09 25.57 -35.74
N ASN A 230 -25.44 26.24 -36.69
CA ASN A 230 -24.82 27.56 -36.50
C ASN A 230 -23.88 27.58 -35.28
N ILE A 231 -23.08 26.53 -35.12
CA ILE A 231 -22.24 26.31 -33.93
C ILE A 231 -21.14 27.39 -33.76
N GLU A 232 -20.75 28.04 -34.85
CA GLU A 232 -19.75 29.11 -34.90
C GLU A 232 -20.23 30.41 -34.26
N ARG A 233 -21.55 30.66 -34.27
CA ARG A 233 -22.18 31.87 -33.71
C ARG A 233 -23.06 31.61 -32.48
N THR A 234 -23.22 30.34 -32.11
CA THR A 234 -23.99 29.94 -30.93
C THR A 234 -23.11 30.00 -29.69
N ILE A 235 -23.51 30.81 -28.71
CA ILE A 235 -22.72 31.11 -27.51
C ILE A 235 -23.00 30.06 -26.42
N LEU A 236 -21.97 29.74 -25.63
CA LEU A 236 -22.11 28.96 -24.40
C LEU A 236 -21.89 29.85 -23.17
N ALA A 237 -22.81 29.77 -22.21
CA ALA A 237 -22.75 30.54 -20.96
C ALA A 237 -23.16 29.67 -19.77
N ARG A 238 -22.73 29.98 -18.56
CA ARG A 238 -23.07 29.17 -17.37
C ARG A 238 -24.50 29.38 -16.91
N SER A 239 -25.03 30.59 -17.10
CA SER A 239 -26.38 30.96 -16.67
C SER A 239 -27.12 31.80 -17.72
N ARG A 240 -28.45 31.86 -17.59
CA ARG A 240 -29.30 32.76 -18.39
C ARG A 240 -28.82 34.22 -18.39
N LEU A 241 -28.49 34.75 -17.21
CA LEU A 241 -28.10 36.17 -17.06
C LEU A 241 -26.80 36.46 -17.79
N GLU A 242 -25.80 35.59 -17.62
CA GLU A 242 -24.53 35.69 -18.32
C GLU A 242 -24.72 35.59 -19.84
N GLY A 243 -25.50 34.62 -20.32
CA GLY A 243 -25.81 34.48 -21.75
C GLY A 243 -26.46 35.74 -22.32
N GLN A 244 -27.38 36.36 -21.58
CA GLN A 244 -28.01 37.62 -21.97
C GLN A 244 -27.01 38.78 -22.02
N GLN A 245 -26.14 38.90 -21.01
CA GLN A 245 -25.12 39.96 -20.94
C GLN A 245 -24.12 39.86 -22.10
N ILE A 246 -23.69 38.65 -22.44
CA ILE A 246 -22.81 38.42 -23.60
C ILE A 246 -23.55 38.80 -24.89
N LEU A 247 -24.81 38.39 -25.06
CA LEU A 247 -25.59 38.80 -26.25
C LEU A 247 -25.81 40.31 -26.32
N ASP A 248 -25.96 40.98 -25.18
CA ASP A 248 -26.16 42.42 -25.12
C ASP A 248 -24.89 43.21 -25.48
N SER A 249 -23.71 42.69 -25.14
CA SER A 249 -22.43 43.30 -25.54
C SER A 249 -22.13 43.13 -27.03
N LEU A 250 -22.78 42.15 -27.69
CA LEU A 250 -22.71 41.99 -29.14
C LEU A 250 -23.67 42.96 -29.83
N GLY A 251 -23.18 43.69 -30.84
CA GLY A 251 -23.94 44.72 -31.59
C GLY A 251 -25.05 44.19 -32.52
N GLY A 252 -25.46 42.93 -32.39
CA GLY A 252 -26.45 42.28 -33.24
C GLY A 252 -27.34 41.27 -32.50
N GLY A 253 -28.10 40.49 -33.26
CA GLY A 253 -28.85 39.34 -32.75
C GLY A 253 -27.94 38.14 -32.50
N GLY A 254 -28.43 37.15 -31.74
CA GLY A 254 -27.68 35.94 -31.46
C GLY A 254 -28.39 34.98 -30.53
N THR A 255 -27.81 33.79 -30.39
CA THR A 255 -28.35 32.70 -29.57
C THR A 255 -27.28 32.25 -28.58
N ALA A 256 -27.67 32.06 -27.32
CA ALA A 256 -26.85 31.43 -26.30
C ALA A 256 -27.55 30.19 -25.74
N TRP A 257 -26.78 29.13 -25.50
CA TRP A 257 -27.20 27.97 -24.72
C TRP A 257 -26.47 27.97 -23.40
N THR A 258 -27.21 27.68 -22.34
CA THR A 258 -26.69 27.80 -20.99
C THR A 258 -26.54 26.45 -20.32
N ALA A 259 -25.56 26.31 -19.43
CA ALA A 259 -25.31 25.07 -18.69
C ALA A 259 -26.50 24.66 -17.82
N ASP A 260 -27.30 25.62 -17.33
CA ASP A 260 -28.56 25.41 -16.61
C ASP A 260 -29.75 25.03 -17.53
N GLY A 261 -29.51 24.78 -18.82
CA GLY A 261 -30.51 24.22 -19.74
C GLY A 261 -31.46 25.26 -20.34
N MET A 262 -31.02 26.49 -20.57
CA MET A 262 -31.83 27.53 -21.21
C MET A 262 -31.28 27.88 -22.59
N ARG A 263 -32.19 28.25 -23.50
CA ARG A 263 -31.88 28.96 -24.74
C ARG A 263 -32.24 30.42 -24.58
N VAL A 264 -31.25 31.30 -24.70
CA VAL A 264 -31.41 32.76 -24.67
C VAL A 264 -31.25 33.28 -26.09
N GLN A 265 -32.21 34.07 -26.55
CA GLN A 265 -32.20 34.66 -27.88
C GLN A 265 -32.27 36.17 -27.78
N LYS A 266 -31.41 36.86 -28.54
CA LYS A 266 -31.53 38.29 -28.84
C LYS A 266 -31.84 38.43 -30.33
N TYR A 267 -32.88 39.19 -30.65
CA TYR A 267 -33.26 39.51 -32.03
C TYR A 267 -32.56 40.81 -32.46
N SER A 268 -32.45 41.01 -33.77
CA SER A 268 -31.78 42.19 -34.36
C SER A 268 -32.51 43.51 -34.09
N ASP A 269 -33.82 43.45 -33.80
CA ASP A 269 -34.67 44.57 -33.41
C ASP A 269 -34.57 44.93 -31.91
N GLY A 270 -33.76 44.20 -31.15
CA GLY A 270 -33.59 44.39 -29.71
C GLY A 270 -34.53 43.53 -28.85
N GLY A 271 -35.42 42.74 -29.46
CA GLY A 271 -36.25 41.77 -28.74
C GLY A 271 -35.42 40.71 -28.03
N LYS A 272 -35.91 40.19 -26.89
CA LYS A 272 -35.25 39.16 -26.09
C LYS A 272 -36.22 38.04 -25.73
N SER A 273 -35.80 36.80 -25.88
CA SER A 273 -36.58 35.64 -25.42
C SER A 273 -35.69 34.63 -24.71
N SER A 274 -36.28 33.86 -23.79
CA SER A 274 -35.57 32.81 -23.07
C SER A 274 -36.52 31.64 -22.84
N ASN A 275 -36.13 30.46 -23.31
CA ASN A 275 -36.94 29.25 -23.21
C ASN A 275 -36.09 28.12 -22.59
N LYS A 276 -36.73 27.22 -21.83
CA LYS A 276 -36.07 26.00 -21.37
C LYS A 276 -35.77 25.10 -22.58
N LEU A 277 -34.57 24.53 -22.62
CA LEU A 277 -34.21 23.49 -23.56
C LEU A 277 -34.91 22.19 -23.16
N GLN A 278 -35.26 21.39 -24.16
CA GLN A 278 -35.83 20.08 -23.90
C GLN A 278 -34.76 19.17 -23.31
N GLU A 279 -35.02 18.65 -22.12
CA GLU A 279 -34.13 17.68 -21.49
C GLU A 279 -34.14 16.36 -22.27
N VAL A 280 -32.98 15.73 -22.36
CA VAL A 280 -32.87 14.38 -22.88
C VAL A 280 -33.54 13.42 -21.88
N PRO A 281 -34.55 12.62 -22.29
CA PRO A 281 -35.22 11.69 -21.40
C PRO A 281 -34.23 10.72 -20.74
N ARG A 282 -34.46 10.32 -19.48
CA ARG A 282 -33.51 9.49 -18.70
C ARG A 282 -33.12 8.14 -19.34
N GLY A 283 -33.95 7.60 -20.25
CA GLY A 283 -33.68 6.35 -20.98
C GLY A 283 -33.15 6.52 -22.40
N ASP A 284 -32.88 7.75 -22.85
CA ASP A 284 -32.43 8.02 -24.21
C ASP A 284 -30.91 7.77 -24.36
N SER A 285 -30.50 7.14 -25.47
CA SER A 285 -29.10 6.80 -25.75
C SER A 285 -28.18 8.02 -25.82
N ARG A 286 -28.75 9.20 -26.12
CA ARG A 286 -28.02 10.48 -26.13
C ARG A 286 -27.43 10.84 -24.76
N ASN A 287 -27.91 10.27 -23.66
CA ASN A 287 -27.31 10.47 -22.34
C ASN A 287 -25.88 9.91 -22.24
N MET A 288 -25.51 8.98 -23.13
CA MET A 288 -24.18 8.39 -23.24
C MET A 288 -23.27 9.16 -24.21
N LEU A 289 -23.75 10.20 -24.89
CA LEU A 289 -22.90 11.04 -25.74
C LEU A 289 -21.99 11.92 -24.89
N PHE A 290 -20.78 12.21 -25.38
CA PHE A 290 -19.82 13.09 -24.71
C PHE A 290 -19.48 12.64 -23.26
N THR A 291 -19.66 11.35 -22.94
CA THR A 291 -19.18 10.76 -21.69
C THR A 291 -17.73 10.33 -21.90
N SER A 292 -16.80 11.26 -21.62
CA SER A 292 -15.34 11.07 -21.54
C SER A 292 -14.65 10.40 -22.74
N SER A 293 -13.97 11.21 -23.54
CA SER A 293 -13.04 10.86 -24.62
C SER A 293 -11.72 10.23 -24.15
N ASN A 294 -11.55 9.87 -22.87
CA ASN A 294 -10.26 9.43 -22.34
C ASN A 294 -10.11 7.92 -22.11
N THR A 295 -11.06 7.09 -22.55
CA THR A 295 -11.03 5.62 -22.32
C THR A 295 -9.74 4.97 -22.84
N ALA A 296 -9.18 5.45 -23.95
CA ALA A 296 -7.96 4.88 -24.56
C ALA A 296 -6.65 5.28 -23.85
N MET A 297 -6.61 6.45 -23.19
CA MET A 297 -5.48 6.84 -22.35
C MET A 297 -5.58 6.14 -20.99
N GLU A 298 -6.78 6.14 -20.40
CA GLU A 298 -7.05 5.40 -19.16
C GLU A 298 -6.73 3.91 -19.32
N LEU A 299 -7.10 3.29 -20.45
CA LEU A 299 -6.76 1.90 -20.74
C LEU A 299 -5.24 1.66 -20.74
N ARG A 300 -4.47 2.55 -21.39
CA ARG A 300 -3.00 2.46 -21.42
C ARG A 300 -2.40 2.59 -20.03
N ASP A 301 -2.88 3.55 -19.24
CA ASP A 301 -2.42 3.77 -17.87
C ASP A 301 -2.73 2.55 -16.99
N TRP A 302 -3.90 1.94 -17.12
CA TRP A 302 -4.26 0.73 -16.38
C TRP A 302 -3.46 -0.50 -16.82
N GLU A 303 -3.12 -0.63 -18.11
CA GLU A 303 -2.26 -1.71 -18.63
C GLU A 303 -0.81 -1.57 -18.12
N GLU A 304 -0.28 -0.34 -18.05
CA GLU A 304 1.04 -0.09 -17.46
C GLU A 304 1.07 -0.39 -15.95
N ASN A 305 0.04 0.05 -15.23
CA ASN A 305 -0.12 -0.25 -13.80
C ASN A 305 -0.24 -1.75 -13.52
N LEU A 306 -0.94 -2.50 -14.38
CA LEU A 306 -1.04 -3.96 -14.28
C LEU A 306 0.34 -4.59 -14.39
N LYS A 307 1.12 -4.20 -15.41
CA LYS A 307 2.47 -4.73 -15.62
C LYS A 307 3.40 -4.46 -14.44
N ALA A 308 3.32 -3.26 -13.87
CA ALA A 308 4.08 -2.89 -12.68
C ALA A 308 3.68 -3.75 -11.45
N ALA A 309 2.37 -3.94 -11.23
CA ALA A 309 1.86 -4.75 -10.12
C ALA A 309 2.20 -6.24 -10.28
N GLU A 310 2.19 -6.77 -11.50
CA GLU A 310 2.65 -8.13 -11.81
C GLU A 310 4.13 -8.33 -11.50
N GLY A 311 4.98 -7.35 -11.85
CA GLY A 311 6.40 -7.35 -11.50
C GLY A 311 6.61 -7.39 -9.97
N GLN A 312 5.93 -6.50 -9.24
CA GLN A 312 6.00 -6.46 -7.78
C GLN A 312 5.51 -7.76 -7.12
N HIS A 313 4.42 -8.35 -7.63
CA HIS A 313 3.91 -9.62 -7.13
C HIS A 313 4.92 -10.74 -7.33
N LEU A 314 5.57 -10.83 -8.50
CA LEU A 314 6.56 -11.85 -8.80
C LEU A 314 7.80 -11.74 -7.89
N GLU A 315 8.31 -10.53 -7.69
CA GLU A 315 9.43 -10.25 -6.79
C GLU A 315 9.10 -10.60 -5.34
N ALA A 316 7.94 -10.15 -4.84
CA ALA A 316 7.49 -10.43 -3.49
C ALA A 316 7.23 -11.94 -3.28
N GLN A 317 6.70 -12.63 -4.29
CA GLN A 317 6.49 -14.07 -4.25
C GLN A 317 7.82 -14.85 -4.20
N ALA A 318 8.82 -14.44 -4.98
CA ALA A 318 10.15 -15.05 -4.93
C ALA A 318 10.80 -14.85 -3.55
N LYS A 319 10.73 -13.64 -3.00
CA LYS A 319 11.25 -13.30 -1.66
C LYS A 319 10.53 -14.06 -0.53
N SER A 320 9.20 -14.14 -0.59
CA SER A 320 8.40 -14.90 0.39
C SER A 320 8.82 -16.38 0.39
N ARG A 321 8.98 -17.00 -0.79
CA ARG A 321 9.44 -18.39 -0.92
C ARG A 321 10.84 -18.61 -0.36
N SER A 322 11.80 -17.73 -0.62
CA SER A 322 13.17 -17.87 -0.10
C SER A 322 13.22 -17.72 1.43
N LEU A 323 12.44 -16.79 1.98
CA LEU A 323 12.34 -16.60 3.44
C LEU A 323 11.66 -17.79 4.11
N GLU A 324 10.61 -18.36 3.49
CA GLU A 324 9.94 -19.56 4.00
C GLU A 324 10.89 -20.77 4.03
N GLN A 325 11.73 -20.94 3.00
CA GLN A 325 12.75 -21.98 2.99
C GLN A 325 13.76 -21.77 4.12
N THR A 326 14.28 -20.55 4.28
CA THR A 326 15.23 -20.20 5.34
C THR A 326 14.64 -20.43 6.74
N TYR A 327 13.37 -20.07 6.94
CA TYR A 327 12.65 -20.31 8.18
C TYR A 327 12.54 -21.80 8.50
N ARG A 328 12.26 -22.64 7.50
CA ARG A 328 12.21 -24.11 7.66
C ARG A 328 13.58 -24.68 8.01
N GLU A 329 14.65 -24.15 7.42
CA GLU A 329 16.03 -24.54 7.75
C GLU A 329 16.37 -24.19 9.21
N TYR A 330 16.10 -22.98 9.67
CA TYR A 330 16.31 -22.59 11.06
C TYR A 330 15.47 -23.41 12.04
N THR A 331 14.23 -23.74 11.67
CA THR A 331 13.38 -24.62 12.47
C THR A 331 14.03 -25.99 12.69
N ARG A 332 14.64 -26.58 11.64
CA ARG A 332 15.37 -27.84 11.74
C ARG A 332 16.60 -27.72 12.65
N THR A 333 17.38 -26.64 12.50
CA THR A 333 18.56 -26.38 13.33
C THR A 333 18.18 -26.20 14.80
N ILE A 334 17.13 -25.46 15.12
CA ILE A 334 16.65 -25.26 16.49
C ILE A 334 16.19 -26.58 17.12
N ASN A 335 15.52 -27.44 16.34
CA ASN A 335 15.11 -28.76 16.82
C ASN A 335 16.31 -29.68 17.11
N ALA A 336 17.36 -29.63 16.28
CA ALA A 336 18.62 -30.34 16.53
C ALA A 336 19.28 -29.82 17.82
N LEU A 337 19.46 -28.50 17.96
CA LEU A 337 20.03 -27.88 19.15
C LEU A 337 19.21 -28.15 20.42
N THR A 338 17.89 -28.26 20.32
CA THR A 338 17.03 -28.64 21.46
C THR A 338 17.24 -30.10 21.88
N THR A 339 17.61 -30.97 20.93
CA THR A 339 17.97 -32.36 21.23
C THR A 339 19.35 -32.41 21.90
N ASP A 340 20.30 -31.63 21.39
CA ASP A 340 21.65 -31.50 21.96
C ASP A 340 21.62 -30.90 23.37
N GLU A 341 20.79 -29.88 23.59
CA GLU A 341 20.55 -29.27 24.91
C GLU A 341 20.06 -30.32 25.93
N LYS A 342 19.09 -31.18 25.55
CA LYS A 342 18.60 -32.24 26.43
C LYS A 342 19.70 -33.25 26.78
N ASN A 343 20.54 -33.60 25.81
CA ASN A 343 21.67 -34.51 26.02
C ASN A 343 22.73 -33.88 26.93
N ALA A 344 23.06 -32.60 26.72
CA ALA A 344 24.00 -31.84 27.53
C ALA A 344 23.49 -31.66 28.97
N LEU A 345 22.20 -31.33 29.16
CA LEU A 345 21.58 -31.26 30.49
C LEU A 345 21.62 -32.60 31.23
N ARG A 346 21.37 -33.71 30.51
CA ARG A 346 21.51 -35.05 31.10
C ARG A 346 22.94 -35.29 31.55
N LYS A 347 23.92 -34.98 30.69
CA LYS A 347 25.34 -35.15 30.99
C LYS A 347 25.81 -34.30 32.17
N GLN A 348 25.38 -33.03 32.20
CA GLN A 348 25.64 -32.10 33.29
C GLN A 348 25.12 -32.67 34.62
N ARG A 349 23.86 -33.12 34.66
CA ARG A 349 23.26 -33.76 35.85
C ARG A 349 24.04 -34.99 36.29
N GLU A 350 24.40 -35.88 35.36
CA GLU A 350 25.21 -37.07 35.65
C GLU A 350 26.56 -36.69 36.27
N THR A 351 27.28 -35.73 35.68
CA THR A 351 28.59 -35.30 36.20
C THR A 351 28.50 -34.58 37.54
N LYS A 352 27.46 -33.77 37.76
CA LYS A 352 27.24 -33.03 39.01
C LYS A 352 26.84 -33.97 40.15
N ASN A 353 25.99 -34.95 39.87
CA ASN A 353 25.67 -36.00 40.84
C ASN A 353 26.90 -36.83 41.18
N GLY A 354 27.69 -37.24 40.18
CA GLY A 354 28.95 -37.98 40.41
C GLY A 354 29.96 -37.19 41.24
N TYR A 355 30.09 -35.87 41.00
CA TYR A 355 30.92 -34.99 41.81
C TYR A 355 30.40 -34.90 43.26
N LYS A 356 29.08 -34.73 43.44
CA LYS A 356 28.46 -34.66 44.77
C LYS A 356 28.65 -35.95 45.57
N THR A 357 28.47 -37.12 44.95
CA THR A 357 28.71 -38.41 45.61
C THR A 357 30.18 -38.57 46.01
N LEU A 358 31.12 -38.24 45.13
CA LEU A 358 32.56 -38.28 45.47
C LEU A 358 32.92 -37.28 46.58
N GLN A 359 32.24 -36.14 46.65
CA GLN A 359 32.42 -35.15 47.71
C GLN A 359 31.86 -35.63 49.05
N GLU A 360 30.69 -36.27 49.05
CA GLU A 360 30.10 -36.91 50.23
C GLU A 360 31.00 -38.03 50.75
N GLU A 361 31.48 -38.93 49.88
CA GLU A 361 32.43 -40.00 50.25
C GLU A 361 33.74 -39.43 50.82
N ALA A 362 34.28 -38.37 50.21
CA ALA A 362 35.47 -37.71 50.72
C ALA A 362 35.25 -37.08 52.10
N ASN A 363 34.07 -36.51 52.34
CA ASN A 363 33.68 -35.89 53.61
C ASN A 363 33.41 -36.92 54.73
N GLU A 364 32.92 -38.12 54.40
CA GLU A 364 32.75 -39.21 55.38
C GLU A 364 34.09 -39.82 55.85
N GLU A 365 35.13 -39.79 55.01
CA GLU A 365 36.49 -40.24 55.38
C GLU A 365 37.26 -39.22 56.27
N LEU A 366 36.67 -38.05 56.55
CA LEU A 366 37.26 -37.02 57.40
C LEU A 366 36.83 -37.21 58.87
N PRO A 367 37.76 -37.12 59.83
CA PRO A 367 37.43 -37.08 61.25
C PRO A 367 36.43 -35.96 61.57
N THR A 368 35.55 -36.22 62.52
CA THR A 368 34.38 -35.40 62.87
C THR A 368 34.69 -33.91 63.09
N ASP A 369 35.88 -33.57 63.57
CA ASP A 369 36.33 -32.18 63.73
C ASP A 369 36.61 -31.46 62.39
N ILE A 370 37.14 -32.14 61.37
CA ILE A 370 37.41 -31.53 60.06
C ILE A 370 36.15 -31.51 59.20
N ALA A 371 35.34 -32.58 59.24
CA ALA A 371 34.06 -32.63 58.53
C ALA A 371 33.10 -31.50 58.98
N GLY A 372 33.07 -31.20 60.28
CA GLY A 372 32.32 -30.05 60.81
C GLY A 372 32.84 -28.71 60.31
N LEU A 373 34.16 -28.53 60.20
CA LEU A 373 34.78 -27.32 59.68
C LEU A 373 34.57 -27.15 58.16
N GLN A 374 34.56 -28.22 57.38
CA GLN A 374 34.25 -28.18 55.95
C GLN A 374 32.78 -27.90 55.68
N SER A 375 31.86 -28.53 56.43
CA SER A 375 30.44 -28.23 56.33
C SER A 375 30.14 -26.76 56.66
N ALA A 376 30.77 -26.23 57.72
CA ALA A 376 30.67 -24.81 58.08
C ALA A 376 31.29 -23.87 57.02
N LYS A 377 32.33 -24.32 56.29
CA LYS A 377 32.89 -23.59 55.16
C LYS A 377 31.93 -23.58 53.97
N GLU A 378 31.38 -24.73 53.59
CA GLU A 378 30.41 -24.85 52.49
C GLU A 378 29.15 -24.01 52.76
N GLU A 379 28.66 -24.00 53.99
CA GLU A 379 27.52 -23.16 54.40
C GLU A 379 27.86 -21.66 54.27
N ALA A 380 29.05 -21.25 54.69
CA ALA A 380 29.52 -19.87 54.54
C ALA A 380 29.76 -19.47 53.07
N GLU A 381 30.18 -20.41 52.22
CA GLU A 381 30.31 -20.20 50.76
C GLU A 381 28.94 -20.09 50.08
N ALA A 382 27.97 -20.93 50.47
CA ALA A 382 26.61 -20.85 49.97
C ALA A 382 25.91 -19.55 50.41
N GLU A 383 26.14 -19.10 51.64
CA GLU A 383 25.63 -17.83 52.15
C GLU A 383 26.25 -16.64 51.38
N ARG A 384 27.56 -16.68 51.13
CA ARG A 384 28.25 -15.69 50.29
C ARG A 384 27.63 -15.64 48.89
N ASP A 385 27.42 -16.78 48.25
CA ASP A 385 26.92 -16.85 46.87
C ASP A 385 25.46 -16.36 46.79
N SER A 386 24.63 -16.70 47.79
CA SER A 386 23.27 -16.15 47.94
C SER A 386 23.27 -14.62 48.11
N ILE A 387 24.16 -14.08 48.95
CA ILE A 387 24.32 -12.62 49.09
C ILE A 387 24.74 -11.98 47.76
N LEU A 388 25.60 -12.65 46.99
CA LEU A 388 26.11 -12.16 45.71
C LEU A 388 25.00 -12.16 44.63
N GLU A 389 24.20 -13.22 44.56
CA GLU A 389 23.02 -13.29 43.68
C GLU A 389 22.00 -12.21 44.03
N GLN A 390 21.64 -12.06 45.31
CA GLN A 390 20.73 -11.01 45.76
C GLN A 390 21.25 -9.62 45.40
N PHE A 391 22.56 -9.39 45.54
CA PHE A 391 23.18 -8.11 45.19
C PHE A 391 23.15 -7.83 43.67
N THR A 392 23.44 -8.84 42.84
CA THR A 392 23.36 -8.68 41.37
C THR A 392 21.93 -8.39 40.90
N ALA A 393 20.93 -9.02 41.52
CA ALA A 393 19.52 -8.73 41.27
C ALA A 393 19.15 -7.30 41.69
N LEU A 394 19.58 -6.86 42.88
CA LEU A 394 19.33 -5.51 43.39
C LEU A 394 20.00 -4.43 42.53
N THR A 395 21.19 -4.71 42.00
CA THR A 395 21.94 -3.79 41.13
C THR A 395 21.22 -3.61 39.80
N ARG A 396 20.74 -4.70 39.17
CA ARG A 396 19.90 -4.62 37.97
C ARG A 396 18.62 -3.83 38.23
N GLN A 397 17.93 -4.10 39.33
CA GLN A 397 16.70 -3.37 39.69
C GLN A 397 16.97 -1.88 39.93
N LYS A 398 18.11 -1.53 40.54
CA LYS A 398 18.53 -0.14 40.72
C LYS A 398 18.86 0.55 39.39
N ASP A 399 19.49 -0.15 38.46
CA ASP A 399 19.78 0.37 37.13
C ASP A 399 18.50 0.59 36.30
N ASP A 400 17.54 -0.34 36.39
CA ASP A 400 16.22 -0.22 35.78
C ASP A 400 15.47 1.00 36.34
N VAL A 401 15.36 1.14 37.67
CA VAL A 401 14.72 2.30 38.32
C VAL A 401 15.43 3.62 37.97
N ASN A 402 16.77 3.64 37.92
CA ASN A 402 17.51 4.83 37.50
C ASN A 402 17.26 5.20 36.03
N SER A 403 17.09 4.19 35.16
CA SER A 403 16.76 4.40 33.75
C SER A 403 15.34 4.97 33.56
N GLU A 404 14.39 4.57 34.42
CA GLU A 404 13.02 5.10 34.46
C GLU A 404 12.95 6.48 35.12
N GLN A 405 13.79 6.76 36.12
CA GLN A 405 13.79 8.03 36.86
C GLN A 405 14.38 9.19 36.05
N LYS A 406 15.40 8.94 35.22
CA LYS A 406 16.04 9.97 34.37
C LYS A 406 15.05 10.76 33.50
N PRO A 407 14.20 10.14 32.65
CA PRO A 407 13.27 10.87 31.81
C PRO A 407 12.20 11.61 32.63
N LEU A 408 11.78 11.07 33.77
CA LEU A 408 10.81 11.72 34.66
C LEU A 408 11.39 12.98 35.33
N LEU A 409 12.67 12.96 35.71
CA LEU A 409 13.38 14.14 36.23
C LEU A 409 13.57 15.22 35.15
N GLU A 410 13.90 14.81 33.92
CA GLU A 410 13.98 15.74 32.78
C GLU A 410 12.61 16.38 32.49
N GLU A 411 11.53 15.60 32.56
CA GLU A 411 10.17 16.11 32.38
C GLU A 411 9.74 17.02 33.53
N GLN A 412 10.06 16.68 34.78
CA GLN A 412 9.82 17.54 35.94
C GLN A 412 10.55 18.88 35.80
N ASN A 413 11.82 18.86 35.42
CA ASN A 413 12.62 20.08 35.22
C ASN A 413 12.08 20.92 34.05
N ARG A 414 11.60 20.28 32.98
CA ARG A 414 10.93 20.96 31.86
C ARG A 414 9.64 21.65 32.30
N ILE A 415 8.78 20.95 33.04
CA ILE A 415 7.52 21.51 33.56
C ILE A 415 7.80 22.63 34.56
N GLN A 416 8.80 22.48 35.43
CA GLN A 416 9.21 23.52 36.36
C GLN A 416 9.69 24.78 35.61
N GLY A 417 10.52 24.62 34.58
CA GLY A 417 10.92 25.73 33.71
C GLY A 417 9.75 26.40 32.98
N GLN A 418 8.73 25.63 32.57
CA GLN A 418 7.50 26.19 31.99
C GLN A 418 6.65 26.97 33.01
N ILE A 419 6.59 26.50 34.26
CA ILE A 419 5.89 27.18 35.35
C ILE A 419 6.61 28.48 35.71
N ASP A 420 7.94 28.47 35.77
CA ASP A 420 8.73 29.65 36.12
C ASP A 420 8.67 30.70 34.99
N ALA A 421 8.75 30.29 33.72
CA ALA A 421 8.53 31.18 32.58
C ALA A 421 7.11 31.76 32.50
N PHE A 422 6.08 31.00 32.91
CA PHE A 422 4.71 31.51 32.98
C PHE A 422 4.51 32.52 34.12
N LYS A 423 5.27 32.40 35.21
CA LYS A 423 5.24 33.37 36.31
C LYS A 423 5.96 34.67 35.95
N GLU A 424 7.06 34.60 35.22
CA GLU A 424 7.82 35.80 34.77
C GLU A 424 7.11 36.57 33.65
N GLY A 425 6.25 35.93 32.85
CA GLY A 425 5.47 36.61 31.79
C GLY A 425 4.20 37.33 32.27
N ARG A 426 3.97 37.45 33.58
CA ARG A 426 2.74 37.98 34.17
C ARG A 426 2.93 39.23 35.03
N ASP A 427 4.16 39.73 35.12
CA ASP A 427 4.53 41.08 35.58
C ASP A 427 4.89 41.93 34.37
#